data_AF-A0A4Y2GNE2-F1
#
_entry.id   AF-A0A4Y2GNE2-F1
#
_cell.length_a   1.000
_cell.length_b   1.000
_cell.length_c   1.000
_cell.angle_alpha   90.00
_cell.angle_beta   90.00
_cell.angle_gamma   90.00
#
_symmetry.space_group_name_H-M   'P 1'
#
loop_
_entity.id
_entity.type
_entity.pdbx_description
1 polymer ?
#
loop_
_entity_poly.entity_id
_entity_poly.type
_entity_poly.pdbx_seq_one_letter_code
_entity_poly.pdbx_strand_id
1 'polypeptide(L)'
;MLVGTAQTQVNKVFEIVEEWRLSENIYALRFDTTASKIGWKKGACVQLDNHLKRKLLFFASRYHVFKLSEGAAWKSVFGTSTSPDHTEFKQFQEKNGPHLKTARSN
;
A
#
# COMPACT_ATOMS: atom_id res chain seq x y z
N MET A 1 -3.64 6.15 -16.41
CA MET A 1 -4.12 4.75 -16.43
C MET A 1 -2.88 3.84 -16.48
N LEU A 2 -2.42 3.32 -15.33
CA LEU A 2 -1.15 2.56 -15.20
C LEU A 2 -1.43 1.05 -15.31
N VAL A 3 -1.70 0.55 -16.52
CA VAL A 3 -2.04 -0.87 -16.74
C VAL A 3 -0.81 -1.79 -16.67
N GLY A 4 0.39 -1.28 -17.01
CA GLY A 4 1.63 -2.07 -17.01
C GLY A 4 2.16 -2.43 -15.63
N THR A 5 2.25 -1.48 -14.70
CA THR A 5 2.88 -1.71 -13.38
C THR A 5 2.09 -2.63 -12.47
N ALA A 6 0.75 -2.61 -12.55
CA ALA A 6 -0.10 -3.45 -11.71
C ALA A 6 0.00 -4.93 -12.11
N GLN A 7 -0.07 -5.23 -13.41
CA GLN A 7 -0.04 -6.61 -13.91
C GLN A 7 1.34 -7.25 -13.70
N THR A 8 2.42 -6.51 -13.96
CA THR A 8 3.79 -7.00 -13.71
C THR A 8 4.00 -7.32 -12.23
N GLN A 9 3.48 -6.50 -11.32
CA GLN A 9 3.56 -6.78 -9.88
C GLN A 9 2.78 -8.04 -9.48
N VAL A 10 1.59 -8.24 -10.04
CA VAL A 10 0.78 -9.44 -9.77
C VAL A 10 1.51 -10.70 -10.24
N ASN A 11 2.02 -10.70 -11.47
CA ASN A 11 2.73 -11.85 -12.03
C ASN A 11 3.95 -12.22 -11.19
N LYS A 12 4.74 -11.22 -10.74
CA LYS A 12 5.89 -11.49 -9.88
C LYS A 12 5.50 -12.08 -8.52
N VAL A 13 4.38 -11.63 -7.96
CA VAL A 13 3.85 -12.22 -6.72
C VAL A 13 3.44 -13.68 -6.97
N PHE A 14 2.79 -14.00 -8.08
CA PHE A 14 2.44 -15.39 -8.42
C PHE A 14 3.67 -16.29 -8.53
N GLU A 15 4.71 -15.83 -9.23
CA GLU A 15 5.98 -16.57 -9.33
C GLU A 15 6.55 -16.91 -7.95
N ILE A 16 6.62 -15.93 -7.03
CA ILE A 16 7.16 -16.14 -5.67
C ILE A 16 6.28 -17.09 -4.86
N VAL A 17 4.96 -16.96 -4.97
CA VAL A 17 4.02 -17.80 -4.22
C VAL A 17 4.17 -19.27 -4.62
N GLU A 18 4.32 -19.55 -5.92
CA GLU A 18 4.55 -20.90 -6.43
C GLU A 18 5.96 -21.41 -6.11
N GLU A 19 6.99 -20.59 -6.32
CA GLU A 19 8.38 -20.93 -6.01
C GLU A 19 8.55 -21.33 -4.53
N TRP A 20 7.89 -20.60 -3.63
CA TRP A 20 7.99 -20.83 -2.19
C TRP A 20 6.89 -21.77 -1.66
N ARG A 21 6.03 -22.30 -2.54
CA ARG A 21 4.91 -23.20 -2.21
C ARG A 21 4.01 -22.65 -1.11
N LEU A 22 3.72 -21.36 -1.18
CA LEU A 22 2.93 -20.64 -0.18
C LEU A 22 1.43 -20.59 -0.50
N SER A 23 1.00 -21.12 -1.64
CA SER A 23 -0.36 -21.00 -2.17
C SER A 23 -1.43 -21.40 -1.14
N GLU A 24 -1.18 -22.45 -0.36
CA GLU A 24 -2.09 -22.91 0.70
C GLU A 24 -2.00 -22.10 2.00
N ASN A 25 -0.91 -21.39 2.24
CA ASN A 25 -0.60 -20.75 3.52
C ASN A 25 -0.86 -19.23 3.58
N ILE A 26 -1.28 -18.62 2.47
CA ILE A 26 -1.60 -17.19 2.41
C ILE A 26 -3.06 -16.97 2.78
N TYR A 27 -3.33 -16.31 3.91
CA TYR A 27 -4.69 -16.03 4.38
C TYR A 27 -5.06 -14.54 4.32
N ALA A 28 -4.06 -13.66 4.24
CA ALA A 28 -4.24 -12.23 4.33
C ALA A 28 -3.25 -11.48 3.45
N LEU A 29 -3.67 -10.32 2.94
CA LEU A 29 -2.86 -9.39 2.16
C LEU A 29 -2.94 -8.01 2.76
N ARG A 30 -1.76 -7.43 3.02
CA ARG A 30 -1.63 -6.02 3.36
C ARG A 30 -1.14 -5.23 2.15
N PHE A 31 -1.84 -4.15 1.80
CA PHE A 31 -1.51 -3.35 0.62
C PHE A 31 -1.67 -1.85 0.86
N ASP A 32 -0.99 -1.04 0.04
CA ASP A 32 -1.19 0.40 0.00
C ASP A 32 -2.47 0.73 -0.77
N THR A 33 -3.24 1.73 -0.31
CA THR A 33 -4.58 2.03 -0.84
C THR A 33 -4.57 2.84 -2.13
N THR A 34 -3.84 2.34 -3.13
CA THR A 34 -3.88 2.88 -4.49
C THR A 34 -4.92 2.12 -5.30
N ALA A 35 -5.64 2.83 -6.19
CA ALA A 35 -6.69 2.25 -7.03
C ALA A 35 -6.23 1.01 -7.84
N SER A 36 -4.94 0.94 -8.20
CA SER A 36 -4.31 -0.20 -8.88
C SER A 36 -4.26 -1.49 -8.05
N LYS A 37 -4.40 -1.41 -6.72
CA LYS A 37 -4.38 -2.55 -5.79
C LYS A 37 -5.79 -3.01 -5.39
N ILE A 38 -6.72 -2.06 -5.22
CA ILE A 38 -8.07 -2.31 -4.67
C ILE A 38 -9.14 -2.52 -5.75
N GLY A 39 -8.88 -2.10 -7.01
CA GLY A 39 -9.92 -2.09 -8.04
C GLY A 39 -10.70 -3.41 -8.10
N TRP A 40 -12.00 -3.35 -7.81
CA TRP A 40 -12.91 -4.51 -7.68
C TRP A 40 -12.75 -5.58 -8.78
N LYS A 41 -12.42 -5.17 -10.01
CA LYS A 41 -12.31 -6.04 -11.20
C LYS A 41 -10.87 -6.34 -11.63
N LYS A 42 -9.90 -5.48 -11.30
CA LYS A 42 -8.54 -5.51 -11.88
C LYS A 42 -7.42 -5.25 -10.87
N GLY A 43 -7.76 -5.00 -9.61
CA GLY A 43 -6.82 -4.75 -8.53
C GLY A 43 -5.99 -5.99 -8.26
N ALA A 44 -4.70 -5.77 -7.94
CA ALA A 44 -3.76 -6.86 -7.70
C ALA A 44 -4.24 -7.85 -6.64
N CYS A 45 -4.93 -7.38 -5.59
CA CYS A 45 -5.44 -8.23 -4.52
C CYS A 45 -6.56 -9.17 -5.02
N VAL A 46 -7.47 -8.66 -5.86
CA VAL A 46 -8.54 -9.47 -6.46
C VAL A 46 -7.98 -10.51 -7.43
N GLN A 47 -6.93 -10.16 -8.18
CA GLN A 47 -6.27 -11.12 -9.07
C GLN A 47 -5.60 -12.26 -8.28
N LEU A 48 -5.01 -11.95 -7.12
CA LEU A 48 -4.38 -12.95 -6.26
C LEU A 48 -5.39 -13.86 -5.55
N ASP A 49 -6.51 -13.32 -5.08
CA ASP A 49 -7.66 -14.13 -4.60
C ASP A 49 -8.11 -15.15 -5.65
N ASN A 50 -8.29 -14.69 -6.90
CA ASN A 50 -8.73 -15.54 -8.00
C ASN A 50 -7.68 -16.60 -8.36
N HIS A 51 -6.40 -16.25 -8.33
CA HIS A 51 -5.30 -17.17 -8.61
C HIS A 51 -5.21 -18.29 -7.57
N LEU A 52 -5.32 -17.93 -6.28
CA LEU A 52 -5.35 -18.88 -5.16
C LEU A 52 -6.70 -19.58 -5.01
N LYS A 53 -7.71 -19.21 -5.81
CA LYS A 53 -9.08 -19.73 -5.75
C LYS A 53 -9.68 -19.67 -4.34
N ARG A 54 -9.31 -18.64 -3.57
CA ARG A 54 -9.69 -18.47 -2.17
C ARG A 54 -9.93 -17.01 -1.85
N LYS A 55 -10.81 -16.74 -0.88
CA LYS A 55 -11.02 -15.39 -0.33
C LYS A 55 -9.93 -15.07 0.68
N LEU A 56 -9.14 -14.03 0.42
CA LEU A 56 -8.13 -13.56 1.35
C LEU A 56 -8.63 -12.35 2.13
N LEU A 57 -8.11 -12.18 3.35
CA LEU A 57 -8.39 -11.00 4.16
C LEU A 57 -7.58 -9.81 3.66
N PHE A 58 -8.26 -8.72 3.33
CA PHE A 58 -7.65 -7.52 2.76
C PHE A 58 -7.46 -6.44 3.83
N PHE A 59 -6.19 -6.10 4.08
CA PHE A 59 -5.80 -5.07 5.05
C PHE A 59 -5.18 -3.87 4.33
N ALA A 60 -5.90 -2.76 4.31
CA ALA A 60 -5.31 -1.47 3.92
C ALA A 60 -4.17 -1.11 4.89
N SER A 61 -3.03 -0.69 4.34
CA SER A 61 -1.88 -0.29 5.13
C SER A 61 -2.20 1.00 5.89
N ARG A 62 -2.31 0.90 7.23
CA ARG A 62 -2.52 2.06 8.11
C ARG A 62 -1.49 3.17 7.87
N TYR A 63 -0.25 2.80 7.59
CA TYR A 63 0.82 3.76 7.26
C TYR A 63 0.49 4.60 6.02
N HIS A 64 -0.05 3.98 4.97
CA HIS A 64 -0.44 4.71 3.77
C HIS A 64 -1.62 5.63 4.05
N VAL A 65 -2.62 5.17 4.81
CA VAL A 65 -3.74 6.01 5.25
C VAL A 65 -3.24 7.22 6.05
N PHE A 66 -2.32 7.02 6.98
CA PHE A 66 -1.71 8.11 7.75
C PHE A 66 -0.96 9.10 6.86
N LYS A 67 -0.16 8.64 5.90
CA LYS A 67 0.50 9.53 4.92
C LYS A 67 -0.48 10.37 4.12
N LEU A 68 -1.61 9.78 3.72
CA LEU A 68 -2.67 10.53 3.02
C LEU A 68 -3.28 11.59 3.95
N SER A 69 -3.54 11.25 5.21
CA SER A 69 -4.05 12.20 6.21
C SER A 69 -3.06 13.34 6.48
N GLU A 70 -1.78 13.04 6.65
CA GLU A 70 -0.72 14.05 6.81
C GLU A 70 -0.63 14.96 5.59
N GLY A 71 -0.64 14.40 4.38
CA GLY A 71 -0.62 15.17 3.14
C GLY A 71 -1.87 16.05 2.97
N ALA A 72 -3.03 15.57 3.39
CA ALA A 72 -4.27 16.34 3.37
C ALA A 72 -4.25 17.50 4.39
N ALA A 73 -3.79 17.24 5.62
CA ALA A 73 -3.64 18.27 6.66
C ALA A 73 -2.59 19.32 6.26
N TRP A 74 -1.48 18.88 5.67
CA TRP A 74 -0.48 19.79 5.10
C TRP A 74 -1.11 20.67 4.02
N LYS A 75 -1.84 20.06 3.07
CA LYS A 75 -2.50 20.79 1.99
C LYS A 75 -3.55 21.78 2.50
N SER A 76 -4.26 21.47 3.59
CA SER A 76 -5.25 22.40 4.15
C SER A 76 -4.61 23.59 4.86
N VAL A 77 -3.45 23.41 5.49
CA VAL A 77 -2.77 24.48 6.25
C VAL A 77 -1.87 25.32 5.34
N PHE A 78 -1.13 24.69 4.45
CA PHE A 78 -0.07 25.33 3.64
C PHE A 78 -0.43 25.43 2.15
N GLY A 79 -1.62 24.98 1.74
CA GLY A 79 -2.07 25.00 0.35
C GLY A 79 -1.47 23.88 -0.51
N THR A 80 -1.72 23.94 -1.81
CA THR A 80 -1.22 22.93 -2.76
C THR A 80 0.27 23.15 -3.01
N SER A 81 1.14 22.54 -2.21
CA SER A 81 2.56 22.46 -2.54
C SER A 81 2.73 21.53 -3.75
N THR A 82 3.32 22.05 -4.83
CA THR A 82 3.60 21.30 -6.07
C THR A 82 4.81 20.37 -5.94
N SER A 83 5.52 20.36 -4.79
CA SER A 83 6.77 19.60 -4.66
C SER A 83 6.86 18.77 -3.37
N PRO A 84 7.20 17.46 -3.47
CA PRO A 84 7.53 16.61 -2.32
C PRO A 84 8.83 17.02 -1.60
N ASP A 85 9.56 18.00 -2.15
CA ASP A 85 10.82 18.50 -1.61
C ASP A 85 10.69 19.72 -0.70
N HIS A 86 9.48 20.10 -0.28
CA HIS A 86 9.32 21.15 0.72
C HIS A 86 9.99 20.71 2.03
N THR A 87 11.11 21.36 2.37
CA THR A 87 11.99 21.01 3.48
C THR A 87 11.22 20.85 4.79
N GLU A 88 10.20 21.68 5.00
CA GLU A 88 9.34 21.67 6.17
C GLU A 88 8.48 20.40 6.29
N PHE A 89 7.97 19.86 5.18
CA PHE A 89 7.20 18.61 5.19
C PHE A 89 8.11 17.41 5.49
N LYS A 90 9.34 17.39 4.94
CA LYS A 90 10.33 16.37 5.27
C LYS A 90 10.73 16.41 6.75
N GLN A 91 10.98 17.61 7.29
CA GLN A 91 11.26 17.80 8.71
C GLN A 91 10.10 17.35 9.61
N PHE A 92 8.86 17.63 9.21
CA PHE A 92 7.68 17.14 9.91
C PHE A 92 7.63 15.60 9.93
N GLN A 93 7.89 14.96 8.79
CA GLN A 93 7.90 13.49 8.70
C GLN A 93 9.08 12.86 9.46
N GLU A 94 10.26 13.48 9.47
CA GLU A 94 11.44 13.01 10.18
C GLU A 94 11.29 13.14 11.70
N LYS A 95 10.71 14.25 12.17
CA LYS A 95 10.48 14.49 13.60
C LYS A 95 9.41 13.57 14.17
N ASN A 96 8.31 13.35 13.44
CA ASN A 96 7.19 12.53 13.91
C ASN A 96 7.36 11.04 13.55
N GLY A 97 8.13 10.72 12.51
CA GLY A 97 8.39 9.36 12.03
C GLY A 97 8.85 8.35 13.09
N PRO A 98 9.74 8.70 14.05
CA PRO A 98 10.15 7.82 15.14
C PRO A 98 9.00 7.43 16.07
N HIS A 99 8.16 8.38 16.47
CA HIS A 99 6.99 8.14 17.32
C HIS A 99 5.87 7.36 16.60
N LEU A 100 5.84 7.47 15.27
CA LEU A 100 4.90 6.74 14.40
C LEU A 100 5.36 5.28 14.13
N LYS A 101 6.64 4.97 14.32
CA LYS A 101 7.19 3.60 14.23
C LYS A 101 6.98 2.79 15.52
N THR A 102 6.75 3.44 16.65
CA THR A 102 6.59 2.80 17.96
C THR A 102 5.27 2.02 18.13
N ALA A 103 4.33 2.13 17.18
CA ALA A 103 3.17 1.24 17.07
C ALA A 103 3.50 -0.11 16.37
N ARG A 104 4.79 -0.42 16.16
CA ARG A 104 5.32 -1.80 16.04
C ARG A 104 5.81 -2.25 17.41
N SER A 105 4.88 -2.60 18.29
CA SER A 105 5.20 -3.45 19.44
C SER A 105 4.05 -4.43 19.58
N ASN A 106 4.44 -5.71 19.54
CA ASN A 106 3.68 -6.94 19.74
C ASN A 106 3.22 -7.61 18.45
#